data_AF-Q7PBT6-F1
#
_entry.id   AF-Q7PBT6-F1
#
_cell.length_a   1.000
_cell.length_b   1.000
_cell.length_c   1.000
_cell.angle_alpha   90.00
_cell.angle_beta   90.00
_cell.angle_gamma   90.00
#
_symmetry.space_group_name_H-M   'P 1'
#
loop_
_entity.id
_entity.type
_entity.pdbx_description
1 polymer ?
#
loop_
_entity_poly.entity_id
_entity_poly.type
_entity_poly.pdbx_seq_one_letter_code
_entity_poly.pdbx_strand_id
1 'polypeptide(L)'
;MQVSKHPGFEKRAQLYTTKAYSRKIINKDEDNKKMAVYAKLRGVIFLAIADFILLPDKKDWRSNHRLLDTKTYENDLQDFYFIFLELEKFNKELDQLENLQKKWA
;
A
#
# COMPACT_ATOMS: atom_id res chain seq x y z
N MET A 1 2.91 7.27 11.43
CA MET A 1 2.77 5.80 11.47
C MET A 1 4.08 5.26 11.97
N GLN A 2 4.11 4.52 13.09
CA GLN A 2 5.35 3.97 13.60
C GLN A 2 5.62 2.64 12.88
N VAL A 3 6.67 2.60 12.08
CA VAL A 3 7.20 1.35 11.51
C VAL A 3 7.98 0.68 12.65
N SER A 4 7.60 -0.53 13.02
CA SER A 4 8.32 -1.30 14.04
C SER A 4 8.48 -2.73 13.54
N LYS A 5 9.61 -3.35 13.91
CA LYS A 5 9.97 -4.76 13.63
C LYS A 5 9.00 -5.78 14.25
N HIS A 6 7.99 -5.33 14.99
CA HIS A 6 7.08 -6.24 15.68
C HIS A 6 6.19 -7.00 14.69
N PRO A 7 5.96 -8.31 14.93
CA PRO A 7 5.04 -9.14 14.18
C PRO A 7 3.69 -8.46 13.92
N GLY A 8 3.08 -8.75 12.77
CA GLY A 8 1.77 -8.21 12.40
C GLY A 8 1.81 -6.83 11.75
N PHE A 9 2.94 -6.46 11.14
CA PHE A 9 3.02 -5.24 10.34
C PHE A 9 2.02 -5.24 9.18
N GLU A 10 1.78 -6.40 8.55
CA GLU A 10 0.84 -6.52 7.43
C GLU A 10 -0.58 -6.15 7.88
N LYS A 11 -0.97 -6.58 9.09
CA LYS A 11 -2.26 -6.21 9.68
C LYS A 11 -2.34 -4.72 9.99
N ARG A 12 -1.26 -4.10 10.46
CA ARG A 12 -1.20 -2.65 10.69
C ARG A 12 -1.31 -1.87 9.38
N ALA A 13 -0.60 -2.31 8.33
CA ALA A 13 -0.69 -1.71 7.01
C ALA A 13 -2.14 -1.71 6.52
N GLN A 14 -2.81 -2.86 6.57
CA GLN A 14 -4.23 -2.97 6.22
C GLN A 14 -5.11 -2.06 7.09
N LEU A 15 -4.95 -2.07 8.41
CA LEU A 15 -5.72 -1.21 9.33
C LEU A 15 -5.56 0.27 8.99
N TYR A 16 -4.34 0.74 8.76
CA TYR A 16 -4.07 2.14 8.45
C TYR A 16 -4.64 2.55 7.09
N THR A 17 -4.49 1.69 6.07
CA THR A 17 -5.05 1.92 4.74
C THR A 17 -6.57 2.01 4.79
N THR A 18 -7.24 1.07 5.47
CA THR A 18 -8.70 1.09 5.63
C THR A 18 -9.17 2.29 6.42
N LYS A 19 -8.45 2.69 7.48
CA LYS A 19 -8.76 3.90 8.26
C LYS A 19 -8.60 5.17 7.43
N ALA A 20 -7.60 5.23 6.56
CA ALA A 20 -7.41 6.35 5.63
C ALA A 20 -8.52 6.40 4.58
N TYR A 21 -8.96 5.23 4.09
CA TYR A 21 -10.06 5.11 3.13
C TYR A 21 -11.40 5.54 3.76
N SER A 22 -11.74 5.03 4.94
CA SER A 22 -13.01 5.35 5.61
C SER A 22 -13.14 6.83 6.00
N ARG A 23 -12.03 7.48 6.37
CA ARG A 23 -12.00 8.92 6.66
C ARG A 23 -12.37 9.81 5.47
N LYS A 24 -12.36 9.29 4.24
CA LYS A 24 -12.79 10.04 3.04
C LYS A 24 -14.31 10.18 2.94
N ILE A 25 -15.06 9.40 3.72
CA ILE A 25 -16.51 9.58 3.86
C ILE A 25 -16.73 10.86 4.67
N ILE A 26 -16.97 11.97 3.98
CA ILE A 26 -17.29 13.26 4.62
C ILE A 26 -18.78 13.27 4.93
N ASN A 27 -19.15 13.60 6.18
CA ASN A 27 -20.54 13.69 6.67
C ASN A 27 -21.41 14.77 6.00
N LYS A 28 -20.91 15.47 4.98
CA LYS A 28 -21.59 16.58 4.31
C LYS A 28 -22.26 16.10 3.03
N ASP A 29 -23.31 15.32 3.20
CA ASP A 29 -24.35 15.24 2.18
C ASP A 29 -25.63 15.72 2.85
N GLU A 30 -25.75 17.04 3.00
CA GLU A 30 -26.94 17.71 3.54
C GLU A 30 -28.19 17.39 2.69
N ASP A 31 -28.00 16.93 1.44
CA ASP A 31 -29.06 16.61 0.47
C ASP A 31 -29.38 15.10 0.32
N ASN A 32 -28.99 14.25 1.28
CA ASN A 32 -29.45 12.86 1.38
C ASN A 32 -29.17 11.93 0.18
N LYS A 33 -28.17 12.18 -0.68
CA LYS A 33 -27.74 11.23 -1.72
C LYS A 33 -26.61 10.32 -1.24
N LYS A 34 -26.88 9.54 -0.19
CA LYS A 34 -25.94 8.58 0.42
C LYS A 34 -25.19 7.67 -0.58
N MET A 35 -25.78 7.34 -1.74
CA MET A 35 -25.12 6.57 -2.81
C MET A 35 -24.03 7.34 -3.57
N ALA A 36 -24.16 8.66 -3.75
CA ALA A 36 -23.19 9.48 -4.46
C ALA A 36 -21.90 9.70 -3.65
N VAL A 37 -21.92 9.47 -2.34
CA VAL A 37 -20.77 9.62 -1.44
C VAL A 37 -19.75 8.51 -1.67
N TYR A 38 -20.20 7.26 -1.85
CA TYR A 38 -19.31 6.12 -2.09
C TYR A 38 -18.70 6.12 -3.49
N ALA A 39 -19.46 6.54 -4.50
CA ALA A 39 -18.96 6.69 -5.87
C ALA A 39 -17.82 7.72 -6.01
N LYS A 40 -17.65 8.62 -5.02
CA LYS A 40 -16.58 9.63 -4.98
C LYS A 40 -15.35 9.17 -4.19
N LEU A 41 -15.39 7.99 -3.56
CA LEU A 41 -14.23 7.46 -2.86
C LEU A 41 -13.09 7.26 -3.85
N ARG A 42 -11.90 7.64 -3.40
CA ARG A 42 -10.65 7.42 -4.14
C ARG A 42 -9.88 6.32 -3.45
N GLY A 43 -9.20 5.48 -4.22
CA GLY A 43 -8.27 4.50 -3.69
C GLY A 43 -7.19 5.09 -2.78
N VAL A 44 -6.59 4.23 -1.97
CA VAL A 44 -5.47 4.52 -1.08
C VAL A 44 -4.29 3.67 -1.54
N ILE A 45 -3.17 4.36 -1.82
CA ILE A 45 -1.88 3.71 -2.03
C ILE A 45 -1.13 3.79 -0.71
N PHE A 46 -0.84 2.63 -0.12
CA PHE A 46 0.00 2.50 1.05
C PHE A 46 1.45 2.30 0.62
N LEU A 47 2.34 3.19 1.03
CA LEU A 47 3.77 3.07 0.78
C LEU A 47 4.50 2.92 2.12
N ALA A 48 5.18 1.79 2.29
CA ALA A 48 6.09 1.56 3.40
C ALA A 48 7.53 1.50 2.89
N ILE A 49 8.40 2.23 3.57
CA ILE A 49 9.85 2.19 3.39
C ILE A 49 10.43 1.71 4.71
N ALA A 50 11.17 0.60 4.70
CA ALA A 50 11.73 -0.01 5.88
C ALA A 50 13.21 -0.33 5.67
N ASP A 51 14.02 -0.04 6.67
CA ASP A 51 15.44 -0.39 6.80
C ASP A 51 15.64 -1.80 7.38
N PHE A 52 14.61 -2.65 7.27
CA PHE A 52 14.64 -4.04 7.72
C PHE A 52 13.70 -4.92 6.92
N ILE A 53 13.92 -6.24 6.99
CA ILE A 53 13.03 -7.24 6.37
C ILE A 53 11.66 -7.29 7.07
N LEU A 54 10.63 -6.90 6.33
CA LEU A 54 9.21 -6.99 6.68
C LEU A 54 8.58 -8.29 6.18
N LEU A 55 8.92 -8.71 4.96
CA LEU A 55 8.33 -9.86 4.26
C LEU A 55 9.43 -10.86 3.90
N PRO A 56 9.78 -11.80 4.80
CA PRO A 56 10.91 -12.71 4.59
C PRO A 56 10.83 -13.53 3.30
N ASP A 57 9.62 -13.93 2.90
CA ASP A 57 9.40 -14.76 1.70
C ASP A 57 9.53 -13.99 0.38
N LYS A 58 9.56 -12.65 0.43
CA LYS A 58 9.74 -11.80 -0.76
C LYS A 58 11.23 -11.53 -0.95
N LYS A 59 11.80 -12.01 -2.06
CA LYS A 59 13.23 -11.81 -2.35
C LYS A 59 13.59 -10.40 -2.82
N ASP A 60 12.68 -9.75 -3.53
CA ASP A 60 12.92 -8.43 -4.10
C ASP A 60 12.78 -7.33 -3.03
N TRP A 61 13.54 -6.24 -3.17
CA TRP A 61 13.48 -5.06 -2.30
C TRP A 61 12.17 -4.30 -2.43
N ARG A 62 11.50 -4.44 -3.58
CA ARG A 62 10.19 -3.88 -3.82
C ARG A 62 9.16 -4.98 -3.97
N SER A 63 8.06 -4.87 -3.24
CA SER A 63 6.89 -5.72 -3.45
C SER A 63 5.60 -4.91 -3.54
N ASN A 64 4.78 -5.24 -4.54
CA ASN A 64 3.50 -4.61 -4.81
C ASN A 64 2.38 -5.61 -4.52
N HIS A 65 1.35 -5.23 -3.77
CA HIS A 65 0.28 -6.12 -3.34
C HIS A 65 -1.09 -5.51 -3.62
N ARG A 66 -2.00 -6.37 -4.08
CA ARG A 66 -3.35 -6.06 -4.56
C ARG A 66 -4.31 -7.16 -4.13
N LEU A 67 -5.59 -6.82 -3.96
CA LEU A 67 -6.65 -7.80 -3.85
C LEU A 67 -6.98 -8.32 -5.25
N LEU A 68 -7.10 -9.65 -5.38
CA LEU A 68 -7.38 -10.32 -6.65
C LEU A 68 -8.55 -11.28 -6.47
N ASP A 69 -9.36 -11.44 -7.51
CA ASP A 69 -10.33 -12.53 -7.60
C ASP A 69 -9.59 -13.88 -7.53
N THR A 70 -10.21 -14.87 -6.86
CA THR A 70 -9.55 -16.14 -6.58
C THR A 70 -9.53 -17.11 -7.76
N LYS A 71 -10.38 -16.88 -8.78
CA LYS A 71 -10.46 -17.71 -9.99
C LYS A 71 -9.77 -17.04 -11.17
N THR A 72 -10.05 -15.78 -11.42
CA THR A 72 -9.58 -15.04 -12.60
C THR A 72 -8.31 -14.25 -12.34
N TYR A 73 -7.95 -14.02 -11.07
CA TYR A 73 -6.88 -13.12 -10.67
C TYR A 73 -7.08 -11.66 -11.12
N GLU A 74 -8.31 -11.28 -11.46
CA GLU A 74 -8.67 -9.90 -11.78
C GLU A 74 -8.66 -9.02 -10.53
N ASN A 75 -8.46 -7.72 -10.71
CA ASN A 75 -8.49 -6.76 -9.61
C ASN A 75 -9.71 -5.84 -9.76
N ASP A 76 -10.85 -6.30 -9.27
CA ASP A 76 -12.09 -5.52 -9.26
C ASP A 76 -12.13 -4.53 -8.09
N LEU A 77 -11.50 -4.90 -6.96
CA LEU A 77 -11.43 -4.09 -5.74
C LEU A 77 -10.15 -3.24 -5.72
N GLN A 78 -10.08 -2.27 -6.63
CA GLN A 78 -8.86 -1.51 -6.97
C GLN A 78 -8.44 -0.44 -5.95
N ASP A 79 -9.30 -0.12 -4.99
CA ASP A 79 -9.10 1.00 -4.08
C ASP A 79 -8.00 0.78 -3.05
N PHE A 80 -7.43 -0.42 -2.97
CA PHE A 80 -6.32 -0.73 -2.08
C PHE A 80 -5.10 -1.22 -2.86
N TYR A 81 -4.01 -0.47 -2.75
CA TYR A 81 -2.73 -0.84 -3.32
C TYR A 81 -1.62 -0.65 -2.30
N PHE A 82 -0.82 -1.69 -2.07
CA PHE A 82 0.26 -1.66 -1.09
C PHE A 82 1.61 -1.82 -1.78
N ILE A 83 2.55 -0.96 -1.42
CA ILE A 83 3.92 -0.97 -1.90
C ILE A 83 4.82 -1.04 -0.67
N PHE A 84 5.69 -2.05 -0.62
CA PHE A 84 6.72 -2.17 0.40
C PHE A 84 8.08 -2.06 -0.27
N LEU A 85 8.90 -1.14 0.24
CA LEU A 85 10.31 -0.98 -0.09
C LEU A 85 11.12 -1.40 1.14
N GLU A 86 11.84 -2.51 1.02
CA GLU A 86 12.67 -3.11 2.08
C GLU A 86 14.14 -2.88 1.72
N LEU A 87 14.73 -1.82 2.27
CA LEU A 87 16.06 -1.33 1.90
C LEU A 87 17.18 -2.33 2.22
N GLU A 88 17.01 -3.19 3.22
CA GLU A 88 17.96 -4.27 3.54
C GLU A 88 18.15 -5.26 2.36
N LYS A 89 17.17 -5.35 1.46
CA LYS A 89 17.24 -6.19 0.25
C LYS A 89 17.78 -5.40 -0.96
N PHE A 90 17.94 -4.08 -0.84
CA PHE A 90 18.40 -3.21 -1.92
C PHE A 90 19.92 -3.15 -1.97
N ASN A 91 20.52 -4.08 -2.71
CA ASN A 91 21.97 -4.25 -2.81
C ASN A 91 22.54 -3.75 -4.15
N LYS A 92 22.04 -2.61 -4.64
CA LYS A 92 22.49 -2.04 -5.92
C LYS A 92 23.50 -0.92 -5.72
N GLU A 93 24.57 -0.97 -6.49
CA GLU A 93 25.58 0.09 -6.61
C GLU A 93 25.07 1.25 -7.47
N LEU A 94 25.71 2.42 -7.39
CA LEU A 94 25.27 3.66 -8.05
C LEU A 94 25.15 3.51 -9.59
N ASP A 95 26.06 2.76 -10.20
CA ASP A 95 26.10 2.45 -11.63
C ASP A 95 24.97 1.51 -12.07
N GLN A 96 24.38 0.76 -11.13
CA GLN A 96 23.26 -0.15 -11.34
C GLN A 96 21.88 0.53 -11.18
N LEU A 97 21.86 1.84 -10.88
CA LEU A 97 20.65 2.63 -10.65
C LEU A 97 20.04 3.13 -11.97
N GLU A 98 19.32 2.24 -12.63
CA GLU A 98 18.73 2.47 -13.95
C GLU A 98 17.57 3.49 -13.98
N ASN A 99 16.93 3.79 -12.84
CA ASN A 99 15.75 4.65 -12.83
C ASN A 99 15.67 5.54 -11.58
N LEU A 100 14.82 6.57 -11.64
CA LEU A 100 14.67 7.55 -10.57
C LEU A 100 14.31 6.91 -9.23
N GLN A 101 13.45 5.89 -9.23
CA GLN A 101 13.06 5.21 -7.98
C GLN A 101 14.26 4.52 -7.33
N LYS A 102 15.10 3.82 -8.09
CA LYS A 102 16.36 3.23 -7.61
C LYS A 102 17.35 4.28 -7.11
N LYS A 103 17.37 5.48 -7.71
CA LYS A 103 18.25 6.59 -7.32
C LYS A 103 17.86 7.28 -6.01
N TRP A 104 16.59 7.17 -5.62
CA TRP A 104 16.04 7.77 -4.40
C TRP A 104 15.91 6.79 -3.23
N ALA A 105 15.92 5.48 -3.51
CA ALA A 105 15.92 4.41 -2.53
C ALA A 105 17.31 4.28 -1.89
#